data_AF-A0A657AJ38-F1
#
_entry.id   AF-A0A657AJ38-F1
#
_cell.length_a   1.000
_cell.length_b   1.000
_cell.length_c   1.000
_cell.angle_alpha   90.00
_cell.angle_beta   90.00
_cell.angle_gamma   90.00
#
_symmetry.space_group_name_H-M   'P 1'
#
loop_
_entity.id
_entity.type
_entity.pdbx_description
1 polymer ?
#
loop_
_entity_poly.entity_id
_entity_poly.type
_entity_poly.pdbx_seq_one_letter_code
_entity_poly.pdbx_strand_id
1 'polypeptide(L)'
;MKRLLVLIIVGMALALGVSAIVSHDPGYVRISYGNWLIESNLVIAALAIAILLTLLVWLLGLKRKLVHSSKSVSKWFGRSAESRATIKTEKGLIALLEGNWGVASKLLSKSATKSHKPLINYLAAAHASNELGQVKDAELMLKKAYDSTEDSDFAVGIAQAQIQYQQGQYEPCLATLLRLHKQQAHHPFVLKLLKSVYLKLEDWHNLIKLLPSLQKDAKLGTDEIKAVESLAWNNLFVQKTDELINRAQQDAADDILAGLWQCVPTPLQFDAQLLETYALQLIRLNNDHECETLIRKALEKKWDDRLVRVYGMVAAQNTSEQLIHAEQWLKSRPNNASLLLALGRLCLRNGLWGKAQEYFEASNKLHENKESLAELCRLNIRLNAKNNADKEVFEGLIENLELPKLPLPESR
;
A
#
# COMPACT_ATOMS: atom_id res chain seq x y z
N MET A 1 -58.39 18.23 27.59
CA MET A 1 -59.55 17.81 28.41
C MET A 1 -60.13 18.95 29.25
N LYS A 2 -59.33 19.73 30.03
CA LYS A 2 -59.83 20.85 30.85
C LYS A 2 -60.61 21.94 30.07
N ARG A 3 -60.19 22.30 28.85
CA ARG A 3 -60.88 23.30 28.00
C ARG A 3 -62.24 22.82 27.47
N LEU A 4 -62.39 21.51 27.23
CA LEU A 4 -63.65 20.93 26.75
C LEU A 4 -64.69 20.90 27.88
N LEU A 5 -64.27 20.57 29.10
CA LEU A 5 -65.12 20.57 30.30
C LEU A 5 -65.66 21.98 30.62
N VAL A 6 -64.81 23.01 30.55
CA VAL A 6 -65.23 24.41 30.78
C VAL A 6 -66.24 24.86 29.72
N LEU A 7 -66.03 24.50 28.45
CA LEU A 7 -66.98 24.81 27.37
C LEU A 7 -68.33 24.12 27.55
N ILE A 8 -68.35 22.88 28.04
CA ILE A 8 -69.60 22.15 28.33
C ILE A 8 -70.35 22.80 29.50
N ILE A 9 -69.66 23.17 30.58
CA ILE A 9 -70.27 23.80 31.75
C ILE A 9 -70.84 25.18 31.39
N VAL A 10 -70.09 26.00 30.66
CA VAL A 10 -70.55 27.33 30.20
C VAL A 10 -71.70 27.19 29.20
N GLY A 11 -71.65 26.19 28.31
CA GLY A 11 -72.73 25.89 27.37
C GLY A 11 -74.02 25.46 28.08
N MET A 12 -73.90 24.67 29.15
CA MET A 12 -75.06 24.23 29.93
C MET A 12 -75.68 25.38 30.73
N ALA A 13 -74.86 26.28 31.28
CA ALA A 13 -75.33 27.49 31.96
C ALA A 13 -76.05 28.45 31.00
N LEU A 14 -75.52 28.63 29.79
CA LEU A 14 -76.17 29.42 28.74
C LEU A 14 -77.48 28.80 28.26
N ALA A 15 -77.52 27.47 28.09
CA ALA A 15 -78.74 26.75 27.69
C ALA A 15 -79.86 26.89 28.74
N LEU A 16 -79.51 26.80 30.03
CA LEU A 16 -80.46 27.02 31.13
C LEU A 16 -80.97 28.47 31.14
N GLY A 17 -80.08 29.45 30.96
CA GLY A 17 -80.46 30.87 30.89
C GLY A 17 -81.38 31.21 29.71
N VAL A 18 -81.12 30.62 28.53
CA VAL A 18 -81.97 30.80 27.35
C VAL A 18 -83.34 30.14 27.53
N SER A 19 -83.42 28.99 28.21
CA SER A 19 -84.71 28.33 28.48
C SER A 19 -85.64 29.15 29.38
N ALA A 20 -85.09 29.87 30.35
CA ALA A 20 -85.85 30.72 31.27
C ALA A 20 -86.45 31.96 30.55
N ILE A 21 -85.74 32.51 29.56
CA ILE A 21 -86.17 33.71 28.81
C ILE A 21 -87.25 33.36 27.76
N VAL A 22 -87.24 32.15 27.21
CA VAL A 22 -88.20 31.70 26.18
C VAL A 22 -89.60 31.42 26.74
N SER A 23 -89.77 31.35 28.06
CA SER A 23 -91.03 30.95 28.71
C SER A 23 -92.08 32.07 28.80
N HIS A 24 -91.82 33.27 28.27
CA HIS A 24 -92.76 34.41 28.34
C HIS A 24 -93.26 34.96 26.99
N ASP A 25 -92.66 34.58 25.87
CA ASP A 25 -93.27 34.73 24.53
C ASP A 25 -92.43 33.95 23.52
N PRO A 26 -92.96 32.91 22.86
CA PRO A 26 -92.22 32.24 21.80
C PRO A 26 -92.27 33.13 20.55
N GLY A 27 -91.29 34.03 20.42
CA GLY A 27 -91.07 34.74 19.17
C GLY A 27 -91.07 33.78 17.98
N TYR A 28 -91.58 34.21 16.84
CA TYR A 28 -91.59 33.40 15.62
C TYR A 28 -90.65 34.01 14.59
N VAL A 29 -89.97 33.15 13.84
CA VAL A 29 -89.12 33.54 12.72
C VAL A 29 -89.87 33.16 11.44
N ARG A 30 -90.24 34.19 10.66
CA ARG A 30 -90.90 34.03 9.36
C ARG A 30 -89.91 34.37 8.26
N ILE A 31 -89.47 33.35 7.52
CA ILE A 31 -88.61 33.53 6.35
C ILE A 31 -89.49 33.32 5.13
N SER A 32 -89.62 34.35 4.30
CA SER A 32 -90.35 34.30 3.03
C SER A 32 -89.39 34.46 1.86
N TYR A 33 -89.41 33.50 0.94
CA TYR A 33 -88.65 33.57 -0.30
C TYR A 33 -89.52 33.10 -1.46
N GLY A 34 -89.95 34.03 -2.32
CA GLY A 34 -90.94 33.76 -3.37
C GLY A 34 -92.26 33.25 -2.79
N ASN A 35 -92.73 32.09 -3.26
CA ASN A 35 -93.97 31.45 -2.78
C ASN A 35 -93.77 30.55 -1.56
N TRP A 36 -92.55 30.46 -1.01
CA TRP A 36 -92.25 29.62 0.15
C TRP A 36 -92.30 30.44 1.42
N LEU A 37 -93.18 30.02 2.34
CA LEU A 37 -93.30 30.55 3.68
C LEU A 37 -92.91 29.49 4.69
N ILE A 38 -91.81 29.71 5.41
CA ILE A 38 -91.43 28.84 6.53
C ILE A 38 -91.63 29.63 7.81
N GLU A 39 -92.64 29.22 8.59
CA GLU A 39 -92.88 29.71 9.94
C GLU A 39 -92.33 28.70 10.93
N SER A 40 -91.37 29.13 11.75
CA SER A 40 -90.76 28.30 12.77
C SER A 40 -90.66 29.05 14.10
N ASN A 41 -90.75 28.30 15.19
CA ASN A 41 -90.43 28.79 16.53
C ASN A 41 -88.94 29.25 16.57
N LEU A 42 -88.66 30.38 17.21
CA LEU A 42 -87.33 30.99 17.33
C LEU A 42 -86.30 30.02 17.94
N VAL A 43 -86.75 29.14 18.84
CA VAL A 43 -85.89 28.09 19.43
C VAL A 43 -85.44 27.08 18.37
N ILE A 44 -86.35 26.63 17.51
CA ILE A 44 -86.06 25.65 16.46
C ILE A 44 -85.14 26.27 15.41
N ALA A 45 -85.37 27.53 15.05
CA ALA A 45 -84.51 28.27 14.13
C ALA A 45 -83.09 28.46 14.71
N ALA A 46 -82.97 28.82 15.99
CA ALA A 46 -81.69 28.96 16.67
C ALA A 46 -80.94 27.62 16.76
N LEU A 47 -81.64 26.53 17.06
CA LEU A 47 -81.06 25.18 17.09
C LEU A 47 -80.55 24.76 15.71
N ALA A 48 -81.33 25.01 14.64
CA ALA A 48 -80.93 24.71 13.28
C ALA A 48 -79.67 25.48 12.85
N ILE A 49 -79.57 26.77 13.21
CA ILE A 49 -78.37 27.59 12.96
C ILE A 49 -77.17 27.05 13.74
N ALA A 50 -77.36 26.66 15.01
CA ALA A 50 -76.29 26.08 15.82
C ALA A 50 -75.77 24.75 15.24
N ILE A 51 -76.68 23.88 14.76
CA ILE A 51 -76.32 22.63 14.09
C ILE A 51 -75.56 22.94 12.78
N LEU A 52 -76.04 23.89 11.98
CA LEU A 52 -75.38 24.29 10.74
C LEU A 52 -73.95 24.82 10.99
N LEU A 53 -73.78 25.69 11.99
CA LEU A 53 -72.48 26.27 12.35
C LEU A 53 -71.52 25.20 12.89
N THR A 54 -71.99 24.28 13.73
CA THR A 54 -71.16 23.18 14.24
C THR A 54 -70.73 22.25 13.11
N LEU A 55 -71.63 21.92 12.19
CA LEU A 55 -71.34 21.11 11.00
C LEU A 55 -70.32 21.80 10.08
N LEU A 56 -70.45 23.12 9.89
CA LEU A 56 -69.54 23.92 9.08
C LEU A 56 -68.13 24.01 9.71
N VAL A 57 -68.04 24.21 11.03
CA VAL A 57 -66.76 24.17 11.76
C VAL A 57 -66.13 22.77 11.69
N TRP A 58 -66.93 21.72 11.80
CA TRP A 58 -66.46 20.34 11.70
C TRP A 58 -65.92 20.02 10.30
N LEU A 59 -66.64 20.42 9.24
CA LEU A 59 -66.22 20.30 7.84
C LEU A 59 -64.94 21.08 7.55
N LEU A 60 -64.81 22.32 8.05
CA LEU A 60 -63.58 23.12 7.92
C LEU A 60 -62.40 22.49 8.68
N GLY A 61 -62.65 21.90 9.85
CA GLY A 61 -61.67 21.12 10.61
C GLY A 61 -61.19 19.88 9.87
N LEU A 62 -62.11 19.17 9.18
CA LEU A 62 -61.80 18.00 8.37
C LEU A 62 -60.93 18.37 7.16
N LYS A 63 -61.26 19.47 6.46
CA LYS A 63 -60.44 20.02 5.36
C LYS A 63 -59.05 20.41 5.83
N ARG A 64 -58.91 21.09 6.99
CA ARG A 64 -57.59 21.41 7.58
C ARG A 64 -56.79 20.16 7.95
N LYS A 65 -57.44 19.13 8.51
CA LYS A 65 -56.78 17.85 8.81
C LYS A 65 -56.30 17.14 7.54
N LEU A 66 -57.10 17.13 6.46
CA LEU A 66 -56.69 16.52 5.19
C LEU A 66 -55.52 17.27 4.54
N VAL A 67 -55.56 18.61 4.51
CA VAL A 67 -54.50 19.44 3.91
C VAL A 67 -53.20 19.41 4.74
N HIS A 68 -53.28 19.40 6.08
CA HIS A 68 -52.08 19.32 6.92
C HIS A 68 -51.57 17.89 7.19
N SER A 69 -52.40 16.85 7.03
CA SER A 69 -52.00 15.44 7.20
C SER A 69 -51.27 14.87 5.97
N SER A 70 -51.22 15.59 4.84
CA SER A 70 -50.36 15.20 3.70
C SER A 70 -48.88 15.09 4.07
N LYS A 71 -48.41 15.79 5.11
CA LYS A 71 -47.02 15.68 5.60
C LYS A 71 -46.78 14.47 6.51
N SER A 72 -47.83 13.78 6.97
CA SER A 72 -47.73 12.62 7.88
C SER A 72 -47.97 11.28 7.16
N VAL A 73 -48.72 11.26 6.06
CA VAL A 73 -48.98 10.04 5.27
C VAL A 73 -47.72 9.53 4.54
N SER A 74 -46.74 10.38 4.23
CA SER A 74 -45.45 9.94 3.67
C SER A 74 -44.60 9.09 4.62
N LYS A 75 -44.88 9.14 5.94
CA LYS A 75 -44.19 8.28 6.93
C LYS A 75 -44.76 6.87 6.99
N TRP A 76 -45.98 6.64 6.50
CA TRP A 76 -46.64 5.33 6.55
C TRP A 76 -46.51 4.56 5.23
N PHE A 77 -46.42 5.24 4.09
CA PHE A 77 -46.14 4.64 2.78
C PHE A 77 -44.64 4.57 2.47
N GLY A 78 -43.94 3.65 3.13
CA GLY A 78 -42.63 3.14 2.70
C GLY A 78 -41.44 4.07 2.96
N ARG A 79 -40.37 3.50 3.53
CA ARG A 79 -39.04 4.13 3.61
C ARG A 79 -38.70 4.78 2.26
N SER A 80 -38.29 6.06 2.25
CA SER A 80 -37.82 6.75 1.05
C SER A 80 -36.86 5.87 0.24
N ALA A 81 -36.82 6.04 -1.09
CA ALA A 81 -35.90 5.32 -1.95
C ALA A 81 -34.43 5.44 -1.46
N GLU A 82 -34.11 6.59 -0.89
CA GLU A 82 -32.85 6.90 -0.21
C GLU A 82 -32.62 6.05 1.05
N SER A 83 -33.60 5.97 1.97
CA SER A 83 -33.48 5.13 3.18
C SER A 83 -33.28 3.64 2.83
N ARG A 84 -33.91 3.18 1.74
CA ARG A 84 -33.66 1.83 1.20
C ARG A 84 -32.26 1.69 0.61
N ALA A 85 -31.72 2.74 -0.02
CA ALA A 85 -30.35 2.75 -0.52
C ALA A 85 -29.34 2.69 0.63
N THR A 86 -29.56 3.43 1.72
CA THR A 86 -28.70 3.40 2.92
C THR A 86 -28.63 1.99 3.52
N ILE A 87 -29.76 1.31 3.68
CA ILE A 87 -29.78 -0.08 4.18
C ILE A 87 -29.02 -1.03 3.25
N LYS A 88 -29.11 -0.82 1.93
CA LYS A 88 -28.35 -1.63 0.96
C LYS A 88 -26.86 -1.32 1.01
N THR A 89 -26.47 -0.07 1.21
CA THR A 89 -25.08 0.31 1.43
C THR A 89 -24.53 -0.36 2.68
N GLU A 90 -25.24 -0.29 3.81
CA GLU A 90 -24.82 -0.93 5.06
C GLU A 90 -24.61 -2.44 4.87
N LYS A 91 -25.62 -3.13 4.32
CA LYS A 91 -25.52 -4.57 4.02
C LYS A 91 -24.43 -4.89 3.00
N GLY A 92 -24.24 -4.02 2.01
CA GLY A 92 -23.21 -4.17 0.98
C GLY A 92 -21.80 -4.00 1.53
N LEU A 93 -21.60 -3.06 2.46
CA LEU A 93 -20.33 -2.86 3.16
C LEU A 93 -20.04 -4.00 4.14
N ILE A 94 -21.05 -4.52 4.84
CA ILE A 94 -20.90 -5.73 5.66
C ILE A 94 -20.48 -6.91 4.78
N ALA A 95 -21.18 -7.14 3.67
CA ALA A 95 -20.82 -8.19 2.72
C ALA A 95 -19.40 -8.00 2.15
N LEU A 96 -18.96 -6.76 1.91
CA LEU A 96 -17.58 -6.47 1.48
C LEU A 96 -16.56 -6.92 2.54
N LEU A 97 -16.80 -6.59 3.81
CA LEU A 97 -15.92 -6.96 4.92
C LEU A 97 -15.92 -8.47 5.20
N GLU A 98 -17.04 -9.15 4.96
CA GLU A 98 -17.16 -10.61 5.04
C GLU A 98 -16.52 -11.35 3.85
N GLY A 99 -16.02 -10.64 2.84
CA GLY A 99 -15.48 -11.23 1.62
C GLY A 99 -16.56 -11.76 0.65
N ASN A 100 -17.83 -11.42 0.89
CA ASN A 100 -18.96 -11.76 0.03
C ASN A 100 -19.05 -10.79 -1.17
N TRP A 101 -18.00 -10.80 -2.02
CA TRP A 101 -17.77 -9.83 -3.09
C TRP A 101 -18.94 -9.69 -4.08
N GLY A 102 -19.56 -10.81 -4.49
CA GLY A 102 -20.68 -10.80 -5.43
C GLY A 102 -21.92 -10.07 -4.88
N VAL A 103 -22.22 -10.28 -3.59
CA VAL A 103 -23.33 -9.60 -2.91
C VAL A 103 -22.97 -8.14 -2.70
N ALA A 104 -21.75 -7.85 -2.25
CA ALA A 104 -21.24 -6.50 -2.04
C ALA A 104 -21.35 -5.64 -3.31
N SER A 105 -20.74 -6.08 -4.41
CA SER A 105 -20.74 -5.35 -5.69
C SER A 105 -22.17 -5.05 -6.16
N LYS A 106 -23.08 -6.03 -6.09
CA LYS A 106 -24.47 -5.86 -6.52
C LYS A 106 -25.28 -4.92 -5.62
N LEU A 107 -25.09 -4.98 -4.30
CA LEU A 107 -25.81 -4.11 -3.37
C LEU A 107 -25.30 -2.67 -3.43
N LEU A 108 -23.98 -2.50 -3.48
CA LEU A 108 -23.30 -1.20 -3.50
C LEU A 108 -23.52 -0.46 -4.83
N SER A 109 -23.38 -1.13 -5.97
CA SER A 109 -23.66 -0.51 -7.28
C SER A 109 -25.13 -0.07 -7.41
N LYS A 110 -26.07 -0.86 -6.88
CA LYS A 110 -27.49 -0.50 -6.86
C LYS A 110 -27.81 0.62 -5.88
N SER A 111 -27.18 0.66 -4.71
CA SER A 111 -27.41 1.72 -3.73
C SER A 111 -26.82 3.05 -4.18
N ALA A 112 -25.69 3.03 -4.91
CA ALA A 112 -25.04 4.23 -5.44
C ALA A 112 -25.99 5.12 -6.24
N THR A 113 -26.81 4.55 -7.14
CA THR A 113 -27.76 5.30 -7.99
C THR A 113 -28.83 6.10 -7.24
N LYS A 114 -29.09 5.76 -5.96
CA LYS A 114 -30.17 6.36 -5.15
C LYS A 114 -29.67 6.94 -3.83
N SER A 115 -28.35 7.01 -3.64
CA SER A 115 -27.72 7.50 -2.43
C SER A 115 -27.31 8.97 -2.61
N HIS A 116 -27.36 9.76 -1.53
CA HIS A 116 -26.76 11.09 -1.50
C HIS A 116 -25.23 11.08 -1.59
N LYS A 117 -24.57 9.94 -1.33
CA LYS A 117 -23.11 9.80 -1.39
C LYS A 117 -22.73 8.63 -2.32
N PRO A 118 -22.89 8.79 -3.65
CA PRO A 118 -22.66 7.71 -4.62
C PRO A 118 -21.20 7.26 -4.68
N LEU A 119 -20.24 8.18 -4.45
CA LEU A 119 -18.79 7.93 -4.52
C LEU A 119 -18.35 6.68 -3.74
N ILE A 120 -18.62 6.64 -2.43
CA ILE A 120 -18.17 5.54 -1.56
C ILE A 120 -18.75 4.20 -2.02
N ASN A 121 -20.02 4.19 -2.44
CA ASN A 121 -20.67 2.98 -2.92
C ASN A 121 -20.06 2.48 -4.23
N TYR A 122 -19.76 3.37 -5.18
CA TYR A 122 -19.11 2.98 -6.42
C TYR A 122 -17.67 2.52 -6.22
N LEU A 123 -16.87 3.19 -5.38
CA LEU A 123 -15.51 2.74 -5.06
C LEU A 123 -15.51 1.37 -4.39
N ALA A 124 -16.38 1.15 -3.39
CA ALA A 124 -16.51 -0.14 -2.73
C ALA A 124 -17.01 -1.24 -3.68
N ALA A 125 -17.93 -0.90 -4.60
CA ALA A 125 -18.35 -1.82 -5.66
C ALA A 125 -17.21 -2.15 -6.64
N ALA A 126 -16.36 -1.17 -6.97
CA ALA A 126 -15.19 -1.39 -7.82
C ALA A 126 -14.21 -2.37 -7.18
N HIS A 127 -13.89 -2.21 -5.89
CA HIS A 127 -13.06 -3.18 -5.16
C HIS A 127 -13.69 -4.57 -5.14
N ALA A 128 -14.97 -4.69 -4.81
CA ALA A 128 -15.66 -5.98 -4.80
C ALA A 128 -15.64 -6.66 -6.18
N SER A 129 -15.84 -5.90 -7.26
CA SER A 129 -15.73 -6.44 -8.63
C SER A 129 -14.30 -6.83 -8.99
N ASN A 130 -13.28 -6.11 -8.50
CA ASN A 130 -11.88 -6.48 -8.69
C ASN A 130 -11.54 -7.82 -8.02
N GLU A 131 -11.98 -8.02 -6.77
CA GLU A 131 -11.77 -9.27 -6.03
C GLU A 131 -12.48 -10.49 -6.67
N LEU A 132 -13.52 -10.25 -7.47
CA LEU A 132 -14.17 -11.27 -8.31
C LEU A 132 -13.43 -11.56 -9.63
N GLY A 133 -12.35 -10.83 -9.94
CA GLY A 133 -11.68 -10.87 -11.23
C GLY A 133 -12.44 -10.14 -12.36
N GLN A 134 -13.48 -9.37 -12.03
CA GLN A 134 -14.31 -8.65 -12.99
C GLN A 134 -13.73 -7.25 -13.28
N VAL A 135 -12.57 -7.21 -13.93
CA VAL A 135 -11.80 -5.98 -14.20
C VAL A 135 -12.63 -4.90 -14.91
N LYS A 136 -13.39 -5.27 -15.95
CA LYS A 136 -14.24 -4.34 -16.71
C LYS A 136 -15.33 -3.71 -15.86
N ASP A 137 -15.92 -4.48 -14.95
CA ASP A 137 -16.95 -3.98 -14.04
C ASP A 137 -16.34 -3.03 -13.01
N ALA A 138 -15.14 -3.34 -12.50
CA ALA A 138 -14.41 -2.47 -11.60
C ALA A 138 -14.10 -1.10 -12.26
N GLU A 139 -13.59 -1.10 -13.49
CA GLU A 139 -13.33 0.12 -14.27
C GLU A 139 -14.61 0.93 -14.52
N LEU A 140 -15.72 0.26 -14.86
CA LEU A 140 -17.01 0.91 -15.03
C LEU A 140 -17.49 1.58 -13.74
N MET A 141 -17.30 0.93 -12.59
CA MET A 141 -17.66 1.52 -11.29
C MET A 141 -16.77 2.70 -10.93
N LEU A 142 -15.45 2.63 -11.20
CA LEU A 142 -14.55 3.78 -11.03
C LEU A 142 -14.96 4.97 -11.90
N LYS A 143 -15.34 4.71 -13.16
CA LYS A 143 -15.84 5.77 -14.04
C LYS A 143 -17.13 6.40 -13.51
N LYS A 144 -18.09 5.58 -13.07
CA LYS A 144 -19.31 6.09 -12.42
C LYS A 144 -19.01 6.88 -11.15
N ALA A 145 -18.01 6.46 -10.38
CA ALA A 145 -17.58 7.18 -9.20
C ALA A 145 -17.12 8.60 -9.57
N TYR A 146 -16.24 8.70 -10.57
CA TYR A 146 -15.75 9.97 -11.14
C TYR A 146 -16.88 10.87 -11.63
N ASP A 147 -17.77 10.35 -12.47
CA ASP A 147 -18.85 11.12 -13.08
C ASP A 147 -19.92 11.58 -12.06
N SER A 148 -20.02 10.90 -10.91
CA SER A 148 -21.12 11.10 -9.96
C SER A 148 -20.84 12.12 -8.85
N THR A 149 -19.61 12.57 -8.66
CA THR A 149 -19.24 13.42 -7.52
C THR A 149 -18.10 14.36 -7.92
N GLU A 150 -18.36 15.67 -7.82
CA GLU A 150 -17.33 16.71 -7.98
C GLU A 150 -16.21 16.53 -6.95
N ASP A 151 -14.98 16.94 -7.29
CA ASP A 151 -13.78 16.80 -6.46
C ASP A 151 -13.45 15.35 -6.02
N SER A 152 -13.91 14.35 -6.77
CA SER A 152 -13.65 12.93 -6.48
C SER A 152 -12.35 12.38 -7.07
N ASP A 153 -11.69 13.15 -7.95
CA ASP A 153 -10.50 12.77 -8.73
C ASP A 153 -9.43 12.06 -7.90
N PHE A 154 -9.11 12.60 -6.72
CA PHE A 154 -8.07 12.06 -5.86
C PHE A 154 -8.49 10.69 -5.28
N ALA A 155 -9.71 10.57 -4.75
CA ALA A 155 -10.22 9.33 -4.17
C ALA A 155 -10.39 8.22 -5.23
N VAL A 156 -10.90 8.58 -6.41
CA VAL A 156 -11.01 7.64 -7.55
C VAL A 156 -9.63 7.19 -8.00
N GLY A 157 -8.66 8.11 -8.11
CA GLY A 157 -7.29 7.76 -8.47
C GLY A 157 -6.61 6.83 -7.46
N ILE A 158 -6.85 7.01 -6.16
CA ILE A 158 -6.34 6.09 -5.12
C ILE A 158 -6.91 4.68 -5.33
N ALA A 159 -8.22 4.56 -5.50
CA ALA A 159 -8.87 3.26 -5.73
C ALA A 159 -8.38 2.61 -7.03
N GLN A 160 -8.23 3.40 -8.10
CA GLN A 160 -7.65 2.96 -9.36
C GLN A 160 -6.22 2.41 -9.17
N ALA A 161 -5.36 3.14 -8.47
CA ALA A 161 -3.99 2.71 -8.21
C ALA A 161 -3.94 1.42 -7.38
N GLN A 162 -4.80 1.28 -6.36
CA GLN A 162 -4.91 0.06 -5.56
C GLN A 162 -5.33 -1.14 -6.41
N ILE A 163 -6.35 -0.98 -7.26
CA ILE A 163 -6.83 -2.03 -8.16
C ILE A 163 -5.73 -2.43 -9.15
N GLN A 164 -5.06 -1.46 -9.78
CA GLN A 164 -3.94 -1.72 -10.69
C GLN A 164 -2.80 -2.49 -9.99
N TYR A 165 -2.45 -2.10 -8.76
CA TYR A 165 -1.45 -2.79 -7.96
C TYR A 165 -1.83 -4.25 -7.67
N GLN A 166 -3.09 -4.49 -7.25
CA GLN A 166 -3.60 -5.84 -6.99
C GLN A 166 -3.61 -6.72 -8.25
N GLN A 167 -3.84 -6.14 -9.42
CA GLN A 167 -3.83 -6.83 -10.71
C GLN A 167 -2.42 -7.06 -11.27
N GLY A 168 -1.36 -6.61 -10.59
CA GLY A 168 0.03 -6.70 -11.08
C GLY A 168 0.36 -5.71 -12.20
N GLN A 169 -0.49 -4.72 -12.45
CA GLN A 169 -0.25 -3.66 -13.45
C GLN A 169 0.55 -2.52 -12.83
N TYR A 170 1.84 -2.76 -12.56
CA TYR A 170 2.67 -1.86 -11.77
C TYR A 170 3.01 -0.54 -12.49
N GLU A 171 3.16 -0.54 -13.81
CA GLU A 171 3.53 0.61 -14.63
C GLU A 171 2.35 1.57 -14.80
N PRO A 172 1.12 1.11 -15.15
CA PRO A 172 -0.06 1.95 -15.06
C PRO A 172 -0.31 2.47 -13.63
N CYS A 173 -0.08 1.62 -12.61
CA CYS A 173 -0.19 2.03 -11.21
C CYS A 173 0.77 3.18 -10.88
N LEU A 174 2.04 3.07 -11.32
CA LEU A 174 3.05 4.10 -11.13
C LEU A 174 2.61 5.42 -11.77
N ALA A 175 2.13 5.39 -13.02
CA ALA A 175 1.66 6.59 -13.70
C ALA A 175 0.50 7.27 -12.94
N THR A 176 -0.46 6.49 -12.46
CA THR A 176 -1.57 6.99 -11.64
C THR A 176 -1.05 7.62 -10.33
N LEU A 177 -0.13 6.94 -9.64
CA LEU A 177 0.44 7.43 -8.38
C LEU A 177 1.29 8.68 -8.54
N LEU A 178 2.06 8.81 -9.61
CA LEU A 178 2.84 10.01 -9.91
C LEU A 178 1.93 11.22 -10.12
N ARG A 179 0.78 11.03 -10.79
CA ARG A 179 -0.25 12.08 -10.91
C ARG A 179 -0.82 12.48 -9.55
N LEU A 180 -1.16 11.50 -8.71
CA LEU A 180 -1.68 11.76 -7.35
C LEU A 180 -0.65 12.43 -6.46
N HIS A 181 0.62 12.04 -6.56
CA HIS A 181 1.71 12.65 -5.81
C HIS A 181 1.95 14.11 -6.23
N LYS A 182 1.79 14.45 -7.51
CA LYS A 182 1.81 15.85 -7.97
C LYS A 182 0.67 16.69 -7.38
N GLN A 183 -0.51 16.09 -7.18
CA GLN A 183 -1.64 16.76 -6.56
C GLN A 183 -1.46 16.92 -5.04
N GLN A 184 -0.96 15.88 -4.37
CA GLN A 184 -0.72 15.87 -2.92
C GLN A 184 0.60 15.16 -2.60
N ALA A 185 1.69 15.93 -2.53
CA ALA A 185 3.05 15.39 -2.35
C ALA A 185 3.23 14.61 -1.04
N HIS A 186 2.60 15.08 0.04
CA HIS A 186 2.80 14.53 1.39
C HIS A 186 1.77 13.46 1.79
N HIS A 187 0.98 12.93 0.84
CA HIS A 187 -0.08 11.97 1.18
C HIS A 187 0.49 10.60 1.61
N PRO A 188 0.35 10.18 2.89
CA PRO A 188 1.05 9.00 3.43
C PRO A 188 0.77 7.70 2.68
N PHE A 189 -0.48 7.50 2.27
CA PHE A 189 -0.89 6.29 1.55
C PHE A 189 -0.29 6.23 0.13
N VAL A 190 -0.20 7.37 -0.55
CA VAL A 190 0.39 7.44 -1.91
C VAL A 190 1.87 7.11 -1.83
N LEU A 191 2.58 7.68 -0.85
CA LEU A 191 4.00 7.40 -0.63
C LEU A 191 4.23 5.92 -0.33
N LYS A 192 3.43 5.31 0.55
CA LYS A 192 3.52 3.87 0.86
C LYS A 192 3.27 3.00 -0.37
N LEU A 193 2.28 3.34 -1.19
CA LEU A 193 1.98 2.57 -2.40
C LEU A 193 3.04 2.79 -3.49
N LEU A 194 3.59 4.00 -3.64
CA LEU A 194 4.75 4.28 -4.50
C LEU A 194 5.96 3.44 -4.09
N LYS A 195 6.26 3.33 -2.79
CA LYS A 195 7.31 2.43 -2.28
C LYS A 195 7.10 1.01 -2.78
N SER A 196 5.90 0.47 -2.58
CA SER A 196 5.55 -0.89 -3.01
C SER A 196 5.67 -1.08 -4.52
N VAL A 197 5.25 -0.09 -5.32
CA VAL A 197 5.36 -0.14 -6.79
C VAL A 197 6.81 -0.07 -7.25
N TYR A 198 7.62 0.83 -6.70
CA TYR A 198 9.05 0.91 -7.05
C TYR A 198 9.81 -0.36 -6.67
N LEU A 199 9.47 -1.01 -5.55
CA LEU A 199 10.03 -2.32 -5.19
C LEU A 199 9.65 -3.42 -6.20
N LYS A 200 8.44 -3.36 -6.78
CA LYS A 200 7.99 -4.34 -7.79
C LYS A 200 8.56 -4.11 -9.17
N LEU A 201 8.81 -2.84 -9.52
CA LEU A 201 9.42 -2.43 -10.78
C LEU A 201 10.95 -2.40 -10.75
N GLU A 202 11.54 -2.69 -9.58
CA GLU A 202 12.99 -2.59 -9.36
C GLU A 202 13.57 -1.21 -9.73
N ASP A 203 12.77 -0.14 -9.51
CA ASP A 203 13.17 1.25 -9.75
C ASP A 203 13.85 1.81 -8.50
N TRP A 204 15.07 1.33 -8.26
CA TRP A 204 15.83 1.63 -7.04
C TRP A 204 16.17 3.12 -6.90
N HIS A 205 16.45 3.80 -8.02
CA HIS A 205 16.81 5.21 -8.02
C HIS A 205 15.66 6.09 -7.51
N ASN A 206 14.44 5.87 -8.01
CA ASN A 206 13.28 6.63 -7.55
C ASN A 206 12.84 6.21 -6.16
N LEU A 207 13.05 4.96 -5.77
CA LEU A 207 12.84 4.50 -4.41
C LEU A 207 13.74 5.25 -3.40
N ILE A 208 15.04 5.38 -3.68
CA ILE A 208 16.00 6.10 -2.82
C ILE A 208 15.56 7.56 -2.64
N LYS A 209 15.16 8.23 -3.73
CA LYS A 209 14.67 9.61 -3.68
C LYS A 209 13.39 9.77 -2.84
N LEU A 210 12.57 8.72 -2.75
CA LEU A 210 11.31 8.72 -2.00
C LEU A 210 11.51 8.53 -0.48
N LEU A 211 12.65 7.99 -0.05
CA LEU A 211 12.91 7.62 1.36
C LEU A 211 12.74 8.77 2.36
N PRO A 212 13.25 10.00 2.10
CA PRO A 212 13.06 11.11 3.04
C PRO A 212 11.57 11.45 3.26
N SER A 213 10.76 11.43 2.19
CA SER A 213 9.31 11.64 2.26
C SER A 213 8.60 10.49 2.98
N LEU A 214 9.04 9.25 2.79
CA LEU A 214 8.50 8.09 3.51
C LEU A 214 8.75 8.18 5.02
N GLN A 215 9.94 8.62 5.42
CA GLN A 215 10.28 8.80 6.82
C GLN A 215 9.48 9.93 7.45
N LYS A 216 9.43 11.09 6.78
CA LYS A 216 8.81 12.32 7.32
C LYS A 216 7.28 12.28 7.29
N ASP A 217 6.71 11.98 6.13
CA ASP A 217 5.28 12.16 5.88
C ASP A 217 4.48 10.87 6.10
N ALA A 218 5.03 9.72 5.66
CA ALA A 218 4.40 8.42 5.86
C ALA A 218 4.69 7.77 7.22
N LYS A 219 5.55 8.40 8.04
CA LYS A 219 5.94 7.99 9.39
C LYS A 219 6.41 6.53 9.45
N LEU A 220 7.17 6.09 8.43
CA LEU A 220 7.80 4.77 8.48
C LEU A 220 8.85 4.74 9.59
N GLY A 221 8.99 3.58 10.23
CA GLY A 221 9.99 3.38 11.28
C GLY A 221 11.40 3.55 10.74
N THR A 222 12.32 4.04 11.58
CA THR A 222 13.73 4.25 11.20
C THR A 222 14.39 2.97 10.71
N ASP A 223 14.04 1.83 11.30
CA ASP A 223 14.63 0.54 10.95
C ASP A 223 14.09 0.02 9.61
N GLU A 224 12.79 0.27 9.32
CA GLU A 224 12.19 -0.05 8.02
C GLU A 224 12.82 0.80 6.91
N ILE A 225 13.05 2.09 7.15
CA ILE A 225 13.71 2.97 6.18
C ILE A 225 15.14 2.48 5.91
N LYS A 226 15.93 2.19 6.95
CA LYS A 226 17.31 1.68 6.76
C LYS A 226 17.34 0.37 5.99
N ALA A 227 16.41 -0.56 6.26
CA ALA A 227 16.32 -1.82 5.56
C ALA A 227 16.00 -1.62 4.07
N VAL A 228 15.04 -0.76 3.74
CA VAL A 228 14.68 -0.44 2.35
C VAL A 228 15.82 0.31 1.65
N GLU A 229 16.50 1.23 2.35
CA GLU A 229 17.61 2.00 1.82
C GLU A 229 18.81 1.11 1.47
N SER A 230 19.22 0.22 2.38
CA SER A 230 20.29 -0.76 2.13
C SER A 230 19.91 -1.67 0.97
N LEU A 231 18.68 -2.19 0.93
CA LEU A 231 18.19 -3.01 -0.18
C LEU A 231 18.25 -2.26 -1.52
N ALA A 232 17.78 -1.01 -1.56
CA ALA A 232 17.75 -0.22 -2.78
C ALA A 232 19.16 0.08 -3.31
N TRP A 233 20.09 0.47 -2.45
CA TRP A 233 21.48 0.71 -2.86
C TRP A 233 22.17 -0.56 -3.35
N ASN A 234 22.01 -1.68 -2.64
CA ASN A 234 22.59 -2.97 -3.06
C ASN A 234 22.13 -3.35 -4.48
N ASN A 235 20.82 -3.32 -4.73
CA ASN A 235 20.29 -3.69 -6.03
C ASN A 235 20.60 -2.66 -7.13
N LEU A 236 20.68 -1.37 -6.78
CA LEU A 236 21.08 -0.32 -7.72
C LEU A 236 22.51 -0.55 -8.24
N PHE A 237 23.45 -0.92 -7.37
CA PHE A 237 24.82 -1.23 -7.80
C PHE A 237 24.86 -2.43 -8.74
N VAL A 238 24.13 -3.51 -8.43
CA VAL A 238 24.04 -4.70 -9.28
C VAL A 238 23.43 -4.34 -10.65
N GLN A 239 22.28 -3.68 -10.66
CA GLN A 239 21.58 -3.28 -11.89
C GLN A 239 22.45 -2.39 -12.77
N LYS A 240 23.15 -1.40 -12.19
CA LYS A 240 24.02 -0.50 -12.95
C LYS A 240 25.23 -1.22 -13.52
N THR A 241 25.79 -2.16 -12.77
CA THR A 241 26.89 -3.00 -13.25
C THR A 241 26.44 -3.89 -14.41
N ASP A 242 25.25 -4.50 -14.30
CA ASP A 242 24.68 -5.31 -15.38
C ASP A 242 24.42 -4.47 -16.64
N GLU A 243 23.90 -3.25 -16.50
CA GLU A 243 23.72 -2.31 -17.61
C GLU A 243 25.05 -1.96 -18.31
N LEU A 244 26.11 -1.70 -17.54
CA LEU A 244 27.44 -1.35 -18.06
C LEU A 244 28.10 -2.51 -18.80
N ILE A 245 28.02 -3.72 -18.24
CA ILE A 245 28.52 -4.94 -18.86
C ILE A 245 27.78 -5.20 -20.17
N ASN A 246 26.44 -5.13 -20.17
CA ASN A 246 25.63 -5.39 -21.35
C ASN A 246 25.85 -4.38 -22.48
N ARG A 247 26.24 -3.14 -22.15
CA ARG A 247 26.54 -2.09 -23.13
C ARG A 247 28.00 -2.08 -23.59
N ALA A 248 28.85 -2.96 -23.05
CA ALA A 248 30.29 -2.96 -23.27
C ALA A 248 30.97 -1.61 -22.97
N GLN A 249 30.45 -0.86 -21.99
CA GLN A 249 30.96 0.45 -21.59
C GLN A 249 31.86 0.35 -20.35
N GLN A 250 32.87 -0.51 -20.41
CA GLN A 250 33.77 -0.76 -19.28
C GLN A 250 34.67 0.45 -18.97
N ASP A 251 35.09 1.20 -20.00
CA ASP A 251 36.01 2.35 -19.83
C ASP A 251 35.42 3.51 -19.00
N ALA A 252 34.10 3.63 -18.94
CA ALA A 252 33.40 4.65 -18.14
C ALA A 252 32.80 4.09 -16.85
N ALA A 253 32.98 2.80 -16.58
CA ALA A 253 32.31 2.11 -15.48
C ALA A 253 32.79 2.61 -14.11
N ASP A 254 34.08 2.93 -13.99
CA ASP A 254 34.71 3.41 -12.78
C ASP A 254 34.13 4.75 -12.32
N ASP A 255 34.08 5.74 -13.23
CA ASP A 255 33.53 7.06 -12.93
C ASP A 255 32.05 7.00 -12.55
N ILE A 256 31.27 6.12 -13.22
CA ILE A 256 29.84 5.95 -12.95
C ILE A 256 29.62 5.32 -11.58
N LEU A 257 30.33 4.24 -11.25
CA LEU A 257 30.20 3.56 -9.97
C LEU A 257 30.73 4.42 -8.81
N ALA A 258 31.86 5.10 -8.99
CA ALA A 258 32.39 6.04 -8.00
C ALA A 258 31.42 7.21 -7.78
N GLY A 259 30.81 7.74 -8.84
CA GLY A 259 29.77 8.77 -8.74
C GLY A 259 28.54 8.30 -7.98
N LEU A 260 28.10 7.06 -8.20
CA LEU A 260 27.01 6.44 -7.42
C LEU A 260 27.40 6.24 -5.95
N TRP A 261 28.62 5.77 -5.69
CA TRP A 261 29.14 5.59 -4.33
C TRP A 261 29.18 6.89 -3.53
N GLN A 262 29.54 8.01 -4.16
CA GLN A 262 29.50 9.34 -3.53
C GLN A 262 28.08 9.78 -3.11
N CYS A 263 27.05 9.28 -3.78
CA CYS A 263 25.66 9.57 -3.44
C CYS A 263 25.14 8.72 -2.26
N VAL A 264 25.85 7.66 -1.86
CA VAL A 264 25.47 6.81 -0.73
C VAL A 264 25.62 7.59 0.58
N PRO A 265 24.62 7.58 1.47
CA PRO A 265 24.74 8.23 2.77
C PRO A 265 25.90 7.69 3.60
N THR A 266 26.62 8.58 4.29
CA THR A 266 27.81 8.23 5.11
C THR A 266 27.60 7.05 6.08
N PRO A 267 26.47 6.91 6.79
CA PRO A 267 26.26 5.75 7.67
C PRO A 267 26.25 4.41 6.91
N LEU A 268 25.75 4.40 5.68
CA LEU A 268 25.66 3.19 4.84
C LEU A 268 27.00 2.87 4.15
N GLN A 269 27.85 3.86 3.91
CA GLN A 269 29.20 3.62 3.37
C GLN A 269 30.07 2.76 4.30
N PHE A 270 29.73 2.66 5.59
CA PHE A 270 30.40 1.80 6.57
C PHE A 270 29.63 0.49 6.86
N ASP A 271 28.51 0.27 6.18
CA ASP A 271 27.78 -0.98 6.27
C ASP A 271 28.54 -2.08 5.51
N ALA A 272 28.91 -3.15 6.20
CA ALA A 272 29.75 -4.20 5.65
C ALA A 272 29.07 -4.93 4.48
N GLN A 273 27.74 -5.07 4.53
CA GLN A 273 26.98 -5.72 3.46
C GLN A 273 26.97 -4.86 2.19
N LEU A 274 26.75 -3.55 2.29
CA LEU A 274 26.81 -2.67 1.12
C LEU A 274 28.23 -2.58 0.53
N LEU A 275 29.25 -2.52 1.39
CA LEU A 275 30.65 -2.56 0.96
C LEU A 275 31.00 -3.86 0.23
N GLU A 276 30.53 -5.01 0.72
CA GLU A 276 30.70 -6.30 0.04
C GLU A 276 30.07 -6.27 -1.35
N THR A 277 28.82 -5.82 -1.47
CA THR A 277 28.13 -5.72 -2.78
C THR A 277 28.87 -4.80 -3.75
N TYR A 278 29.28 -3.62 -3.28
CA TYR A 278 30.01 -2.65 -4.09
C TYR A 278 31.37 -3.20 -4.55
N ALA A 279 32.13 -3.82 -3.65
CA ALA A 279 33.39 -4.47 -3.96
C ALA A 279 33.24 -5.60 -4.99
N LEU A 280 32.21 -6.45 -4.86
CA LEU A 280 31.90 -7.48 -5.84
C LEU A 280 31.56 -6.88 -7.23
N GLN A 281 30.89 -5.73 -7.28
CA GLN A 281 30.62 -5.05 -8.55
C GLN A 281 31.90 -4.49 -9.20
N LEU A 282 32.83 -3.94 -8.42
CA LEU A 282 34.14 -3.50 -8.92
C LEU A 282 34.93 -4.67 -9.52
N ILE A 283 34.93 -5.83 -8.85
CA ILE A 283 35.57 -7.05 -9.36
C ILE A 283 34.95 -7.50 -10.69
N ARG A 284 33.61 -7.46 -10.80
CA ARG A 284 32.91 -7.81 -12.06
C ARG A 284 33.28 -6.90 -13.24
N LEU A 285 33.70 -5.67 -12.96
CA LEU A 285 34.15 -4.69 -13.95
C LEU A 285 35.67 -4.68 -14.14
N ASN A 286 36.39 -5.63 -13.52
CA ASN A 286 37.85 -5.74 -13.53
C ASN A 286 38.58 -4.53 -12.88
N ASN A 287 37.91 -3.76 -12.03
CA ASN A 287 38.53 -2.70 -11.24
C ASN A 287 39.00 -3.24 -9.88
N ASP A 288 39.92 -4.21 -9.95
CA ASP A 288 40.47 -4.89 -8.78
C ASP A 288 41.30 -3.94 -7.91
N HIS A 289 42.01 -2.98 -8.50
CA HIS A 289 42.87 -2.06 -7.76
C HIS A 289 42.06 -1.16 -6.81
N GLU A 290 41.01 -0.51 -7.30
CA GLU A 290 40.17 0.33 -6.44
C GLU A 290 39.48 -0.52 -5.35
N CYS A 291 39.02 -1.71 -5.72
CA CYS A 291 38.41 -2.67 -4.80
C CYS A 291 39.36 -3.04 -3.63
N GLU A 292 40.62 -3.34 -3.92
CA GLU A 292 41.63 -3.65 -2.90
C GLU A 292 41.79 -2.49 -1.91
N THR A 293 41.97 -1.28 -2.43
CA THR A 293 42.20 -0.09 -1.59
C THR A 293 40.99 0.25 -0.72
N LEU A 294 39.78 0.07 -1.25
CA LEU A 294 38.53 0.25 -0.53
C LEU A 294 38.41 -0.74 0.63
N ILE A 295 38.61 -2.03 0.36
CA ILE A 295 38.48 -3.09 1.38
C ILE A 295 39.50 -2.88 2.50
N ARG A 296 40.75 -2.53 2.16
CA ARG A 296 41.80 -2.27 3.15
C ARG A 296 41.39 -1.14 4.10
N LYS A 297 40.95 0.00 3.56
CA LYS A 297 40.47 1.15 4.35
C LYS A 297 39.25 0.80 5.20
N ALA A 298 38.35 -0.04 4.69
CA ALA A 298 37.17 -0.49 5.43
C ALA A 298 37.55 -1.40 6.62
N LEU A 299 38.43 -2.37 6.39
CA LEU A 299 38.89 -3.31 7.41
C LEU A 299 39.70 -2.64 8.53
N GLU A 300 40.47 -1.60 8.22
CA GLU A 300 41.16 -0.77 9.23
C GLU A 300 40.19 -0.08 10.19
N LYS A 301 39.02 0.36 9.70
CA LYS A 301 37.99 1.00 10.53
C LYS A 301 37.16 -0.01 11.30
N LYS A 302 36.68 -1.05 10.61
CA LYS A 302 35.83 -2.09 11.18
C LYS A 302 36.12 -3.40 10.47
N TRP A 303 36.73 -4.33 11.21
CA TRP A 303 36.97 -5.68 10.72
C TRP A 303 35.65 -6.40 10.46
N ASP A 304 35.50 -6.96 9.26
CA ASP A 304 34.39 -7.81 8.87
C ASP A 304 34.88 -8.95 7.96
N ASP A 305 34.55 -10.19 8.33
CA ASP A 305 35.04 -11.38 7.64
C ASP A 305 34.55 -11.51 6.20
N ARG A 306 33.41 -10.87 5.86
CA ARG A 306 32.89 -10.84 4.49
C ARG A 306 33.81 -10.06 3.57
N LEU A 307 34.28 -8.90 4.04
CA LEU A 307 35.22 -8.06 3.29
C LEU A 307 36.58 -8.75 3.12
N VAL A 308 37.03 -9.50 4.13
CA VAL A 308 38.25 -10.32 4.02
C VAL A 308 38.11 -11.41 2.96
N ARG A 309 36.94 -12.07 2.89
CA ARG A 309 36.67 -13.07 1.86
C ARG A 309 36.78 -12.45 0.46
N VAL A 310 36.21 -11.27 0.25
CA VAL A 310 36.31 -10.52 -1.02
C VAL A 310 37.76 -10.10 -1.29
N TYR A 311 38.51 -9.67 -0.27
CA TYR A 311 39.93 -9.29 -0.41
C TYR A 311 40.78 -10.39 -1.06
N GLY A 312 40.53 -11.66 -0.70
CA GLY A 312 41.23 -12.81 -1.28
C GLY A 312 40.85 -13.12 -2.73
N MET A 313 39.74 -12.56 -3.23
CA MET A 313 39.31 -12.71 -4.62
C MET A 313 39.94 -11.66 -5.54
N VAL A 314 40.33 -10.50 -5.01
CA VAL A 314 40.80 -9.34 -5.78
C VAL A 314 42.22 -9.52 -6.30
N ALA A 315 42.49 -9.08 -7.54
CA ALA A 315 43.82 -9.03 -8.14
C ALA A 315 44.48 -7.66 -7.95
N ALA A 316 45.20 -7.43 -6.85
CA ALA A 316 45.90 -6.16 -6.68
C ALA A 316 46.98 -5.95 -7.76
N GLN A 317 47.32 -4.68 -8.04
CA GLN A 317 48.41 -4.33 -8.96
C GLN A 317 49.75 -4.95 -8.51
N ASN A 318 49.96 -5.07 -7.20
CA ASN A 318 51.09 -5.78 -6.61
C ASN A 318 50.58 -6.92 -5.69
N THR A 319 50.50 -8.13 -6.24
CA THR A 319 50.02 -9.33 -5.52
C THR A 319 50.90 -9.73 -4.34
N SER A 320 52.20 -9.40 -4.38
CA SER A 320 53.13 -9.68 -3.30
C SER A 320 52.86 -8.79 -2.09
N GLU A 321 52.67 -7.50 -2.31
CA GLU A 321 52.30 -6.56 -1.24
C GLU A 321 50.94 -6.89 -0.63
N GLN A 322 49.97 -7.26 -1.46
CA GLN A 322 48.65 -7.71 -1.02
C GLN A 322 48.75 -8.91 -0.05
N LEU A 323 49.59 -9.89 -0.37
CA LEU A 323 49.86 -11.04 0.51
C LEU A 323 50.52 -10.61 1.83
N ILE A 324 51.54 -9.75 1.78
CA ILE A 324 52.24 -9.27 2.97
C ILE A 324 51.27 -8.55 3.93
N HIS A 325 50.38 -7.71 3.39
CA HIS A 325 49.35 -7.03 4.21
C HIS A 325 48.38 -8.02 4.86
N ALA A 326 47.91 -9.02 4.12
CA ALA A 326 47.06 -10.07 4.68
C ALA A 326 47.79 -10.91 5.75
N GLU A 327 49.08 -11.20 5.57
CA GLU A 327 49.90 -11.90 6.56
C GLU A 327 50.09 -11.06 7.84
N GLN A 328 50.13 -9.73 7.73
CA GLN A 328 50.13 -8.85 8.90
C GLN A 328 48.82 -8.94 9.69
N TRP A 329 47.67 -9.05 9.02
CA TRP A 329 46.40 -9.29 9.69
C TRP A 329 46.36 -10.64 10.41
N LEU A 330 47.02 -11.66 9.87
CA LEU A 330 47.10 -12.98 10.49
C LEU A 330 47.79 -12.93 11.87
N LYS A 331 48.78 -12.05 12.05
CA LYS A 331 49.47 -11.88 13.34
C LYS A 331 48.53 -11.43 14.45
N SER A 332 47.56 -10.58 14.14
CA SER A 332 46.56 -10.12 15.11
C SER A 332 45.35 -11.07 15.20
N ARG A 333 45.10 -11.87 14.17
CA ARG A 333 43.92 -12.76 14.06
C ARG A 333 44.30 -14.15 13.52
N PRO A 334 45.06 -14.97 14.28
CA PRO A 334 45.58 -16.25 13.80
C PRO A 334 44.51 -17.30 13.51
N ASN A 335 43.37 -17.25 14.22
CA ASN A 335 42.30 -18.27 14.13
C ASN A 335 41.08 -17.79 13.33
N ASN A 336 41.27 -16.96 12.31
CA ASN A 336 40.17 -16.50 11.45
C ASN A 336 40.11 -17.32 10.15
N ALA A 337 39.08 -18.16 10.00
CA ALA A 337 38.94 -19.06 8.86
C ALA A 337 38.80 -18.31 7.51
N SER A 338 38.10 -17.19 7.48
CA SER A 338 37.93 -16.35 6.27
C SER A 338 39.24 -15.69 5.83
N LEU A 339 40.06 -15.27 6.79
CA LEU A 339 41.39 -14.73 6.52
C LEU A 339 42.33 -15.81 5.99
N LEU A 340 42.31 -17.02 6.56
CA LEU A 340 43.11 -18.14 6.07
C LEU A 340 42.70 -18.56 4.65
N LEU A 341 41.39 -18.56 4.34
CA LEU A 341 40.92 -18.77 2.97
C LEU A 341 41.44 -17.69 2.03
N ALA A 342 41.35 -16.41 2.41
CA ALA A 342 41.87 -15.31 1.60
C ALA A 342 43.38 -15.43 1.37
N LEU A 343 44.16 -15.75 2.42
CA LEU A 343 45.60 -15.99 2.33
C LEU A 343 45.95 -17.13 1.40
N GLY A 344 45.22 -18.25 1.47
CA GLY A 344 45.41 -19.36 0.53
C GLY A 344 45.23 -18.92 -0.92
N ARG A 345 44.17 -18.14 -1.22
CA ARG A 345 43.92 -17.58 -2.55
C ARG A 345 45.03 -16.63 -3.01
N LEU A 346 45.53 -15.77 -2.11
CA LEU A 346 46.66 -14.88 -2.38
C LEU A 346 47.98 -15.63 -2.58
N CYS A 347 48.20 -16.72 -1.85
CA CYS A 347 49.35 -17.61 -2.06
C CYS A 347 49.31 -18.27 -3.43
N LEU A 348 48.13 -18.74 -3.89
CA LEU A 348 47.97 -19.23 -5.25
C LEU A 348 48.38 -18.16 -6.27
N ARG A 349 47.87 -16.92 -6.13
CA ARG A 349 48.23 -15.79 -7.01
C ARG A 349 49.73 -15.51 -7.08
N ASN A 350 50.44 -15.74 -5.97
CA ASN A 350 51.90 -15.57 -5.89
C ASN A 350 52.71 -16.84 -6.21
N GLY A 351 52.07 -17.93 -6.66
CA GLY A 351 52.73 -19.20 -7.00
C GLY A 351 53.23 -20.01 -5.80
N LEU A 352 52.76 -19.71 -4.59
CA LEU A 352 53.16 -20.34 -3.34
C LEU A 352 52.24 -21.53 -2.99
N TRP A 353 52.29 -22.58 -3.82
CA TRP A 353 51.35 -23.72 -3.77
C TRP A 353 51.30 -24.43 -2.40
N GLY A 354 52.45 -24.72 -1.79
CA GLY A 354 52.52 -25.42 -0.51
C GLY A 354 51.89 -24.62 0.63
N LYS A 355 52.20 -23.32 0.72
CA LYS A 355 51.58 -22.41 1.69
C LYS A 355 50.07 -22.29 1.46
N ALA A 356 49.63 -22.24 0.19
CA ALA A 356 48.21 -22.18 -0.12
C ALA A 356 47.46 -23.41 0.43
N GLN A 357 48.03 -24.61 0.25
CA GLN A 357 47.46 -25.84 0.80
C GLN A 357 47.37 -25.79 2.34
N GLU A 358 48.44 -25.40 3.02
CA GLU A 358 48.46 -25.26 4.48
C GLU A 358 47.37 -24.30 4.98
N TYR A 359 47.20 -23.15 4.32
CA TYR A 359 46.17 -22.18 4.69
C TYR A 359 44.75 -22.68 4.43
N PHE A 360 44.49 -23.36 3.31
CA PHE A 360 43.18 -23.95 3.05
C PHE A 360 42.84 -25.07 4.03
N GLU A 361 43.81 -25.93 4.37
CA GLU A 361 43.65 -26.97 5.39
C GLU A 361 43.36 -26.37 6.76
N ALA A 362 44.09 -25.33 7.16
CA ALA A 362 43.88 -24.63 8.43
C ALA A 362 42.51 -23.95 8.47
N SER A 363 42.10 -23.29 7.38
CA SER A 363 40.77 -22.69 7.24
C SER A 363 39.67 -23.74 7.44
N ASN A 364 39.76 -24.87 6.72
CA ASN A 364 38.77 -25.94 6.78
C ASN A 364 38.72 -26.66 8.14
N LYS A 365 39.86 -26.79 8.83
CA LYS A 365 39.93 -27.35 10.19
C LYS A 365 39.24 -26.47 11.23
N LEU A 366 39.32 -25.14 11.08
CA LEU A 366 38.66 -24.21 11.99
C LEU A 366 37.15 -24.16 11.74
N HIS A 367 36.77 -23.98 10.47
CA HIS A 367 35.39 -23.98 10.04
C HIS A 367 35.26 -24.69 8.70
N GLU A 368 34.46 -25.75 8.66
CA GLU A 368 34.14 -26.44 7.40
C GLU A 368 33.37 -25.49 6.48
N ASN A 369 34.08 -24.95 5.49
CA ASN A 369 33.52 -24.05 4.50
C ASN A 369 33.64 -24.71 3.12
N LYS A 370 32.53 -24.71 2.38
CA LYS A 370 32.47 -25.25 1.02
C LYS A 370 33.52 -24.61 0.11
N GLU A 371 33.75 -23.30 0.24
CA GLU A 371 34.77 -22.60 -0.55
C GLU A 371 36.18 -23.12 -0.23
N SER A 372 36.55 -23.22 1.05
CA SER A 372 37.88 -23.70 1.46
C SER A 372 38.14 -25.15 1.03
N LEU A 373 37.15 -26.03 1.16
CA LEU A 373 37.24 -27.41 0.71
C LEU A 373 37.38 -27.49 -0.81
N ALA A 374 36.57 -26.73 -1.55
CA ALA A 374 36.61 -26.73 -3.00
C ALA A 374 37.96 -26.20 -3.55
N GLU A 375 38.51 -25.14 -2.94
CA GLU A 375 39.83 -24.61 -3.27
C GLU A 375 40.96 -25.62 -2.98
N LEU A 376 40.87 -26.32 -1.85
CA LEU A 376 41.81 -27.38 -1.48
C LEU A 376 41.73 -28.56 -2.46
N CYS A 377 40.52 -29.00 -2.82
CA CYS A 377 40.32 -30.03 -3.83
C CYS A 377 40.89 -29.61 -5.18
N ARG A 378 40.60 -28.38 -5.63
CA ARG A 378 41.10 -27.79 -6.87
C ARG A 378 42.63 -27.82 -6.94
N LEU A 379 43.30 -27.42 -5.85
CA LEU A 379 44.76 -27.43 -5.76
C LEU A 379 45.33 -28.86 -5.73
N ASN A 380 44.77 -29.75 -4.90
CA ASN A 380 45.25 -31.11 -4.73
C ASN A 380 45.12 -31.96 -5.99
N ILE A 381 44.05 -31.78 -6.78
CA ILE A 381 43.88 -32.46 -8.06
C ILE A 381 45.01 -32.08 -9.02
N ARG A 382 45.40 -30.80 -9.06
CA ARG A 382 46.49 -30.33 -9.92
C ARG A 382 47.87 -30.75 -9.44
N LEU A 383 48.08 -30.87 -8.13
CA LEU A 383 49.35 -31.35 -7.56
C LEU A 383 49.53 -32.88 -7.67
N ASN A 384 48.45 -33.66 -7.57
CA ASN A 384 48.50 -35.14 -7.48
C ASN A 384 48.05 -35.87 -8.76
N ALA A 385 48.03 -35.19 -9.91
CA ALA A 385 47.44 -35.66 -11.18
C ALA A 385 48.00 -37.00 -11.71
N LYS A 386 47.55 -38.13 -11.17
CA LYS A 386 47.86 -39.49 -11.67
C LYS A 386 46.67 -40.18 -12.36
N ASN A 387 45.43 -39.71 -12.19
CA ASN A 387 44.24 -40.28 -12.83
C ASN A 387 43.42 -39.20 -13.57
N ASN A 388 43.21 -39.38 -14.88
CA ASN A 388 42.56 -38.38 -15.75
C ASN A 388 41.02 -38.38 -15.68
N ALA A 389 40.35 -39.48 -15.33
CA ALA A 389 38.89 -39.58 -15.38
C ALA A 389 38.18 -38.88 -14.21
N ASP A 390 38.73 -38.95 -13.00
CA ASP A 390 38.20 -38.24 -11.83
C ASP A 390 38.39 -36.72 -12.00
N LYS A 391 39.45 -36.31 -12.68
CA LYS A 391 39.80 -34.90 -12.90
C LYS A 391 38.71 -34.13 -13.64
N GLU A 392 38.18 -34.63 -14.75
CA GLU A 392 37.16 -33.92 -15.55
C GLU A 392 35.84 -33.76 -14.80
N VAL A 393 35.40 -34.80 -14.08
CA VAL A 393 34.15 -34.76 -13.29
C VAL A 393 34.28 -33.79 -12.12
N PHE A 394 35.43 -33.80 -11.42
CA PHE A 394 35.69 -32.85 -10.33
C PHE A 394 35.93 -31.43 -10.83
N GLU A 395 36.57 -31.23 -11.98
CA GLU A 395 36.72 -29.91 -12.60
C GLU A 395 35.36 -29.34 -13.00
N GLY A 396 34.48 -30.13 -13.61
CA GLY A 396 33.10 -29.73 -13.88
C GLY A 396 32.28 -29.43 -12.61
N LEU A 397 32.49 -30.18 -11.52
CA LEU A 397 31.87 -29.87 -10.22
C LEU A 397 32.39 -28.56 -9.63
N ILE A 398 33.68 -28.27 -9.77
CA ILE A 398 34.31 -27.05 -9.30
C ILE A 398 33.89 -25.84 -10.13
N GLU A 399 33.72 -25.99 -11.44
CA GLU A 399 33.18 -24.92 -12.30
C GLU A 399 31.77 -24.50 -11.89
N ASN A 400 30.95 -25.45 -11.42
CA ASN A 400 29.62 -25.15 -10.85
C ASN A 400 29.66 -24.38 -9.51
N LEU A 401 30.83 -24.28 -8.86
CA LEU A 401 30.98 -23.57 -7.59
C LEU A 401 31.38 -22.10 -7.76
N GLU A 402 31.51 -21.60 -9.00
CA GLU A 402 31.83 -20.20 -9.34
C GLU A 402 33.04 -19.65 -8.57
N LEU A 403 34.03 -20.50 -8.28
CA LEU A 403 35.24 -20.09 -7.56
C LEU A 403 36.02 -19.01 -8.35
N PRO A 404 36.74 -18.11 -7.67
CA PRO A 404 37.55 -17.12 -8.34
C PRO A 404 38.59 -17.80 -9.25
N LYS A 405 38.84 -17.20 -10.41
CA LYS A 405 39.87 -17.64 -11.35
C LYS A 405 41.25 -17.31 -10.76
N LEU A 406 41.91 -18.32 -10.22
CA LEU A 406 43.23 -18.21 -9.61
C LEU A 406 44.24 -19.05 -10.42
N PRO A 407 45.51 -18.62 -10.51
CA PRO A 407 46.53 -19.42 -11.16
C PRO A 407 46.72 -20.74 -10.40
N LEU A 408 46.99 -21.80 -11.16
CA LEU A 408 47.20 -23.15 -10.66
C LEU A 408 48.52 -23.70 -11.20
N PRO A 409 49.16 -24.66 -10.50
CA PRO A 409 50.39 -25.27 -11.00
C PRO A 409 50.14 -25.99 -12.34
N GLU A 410 51.08 -25.85 -13.27
CA GLU A 410 51.05 -26.56 -14.54
C GLU A 410 51.09 -28.08 -14.28
N SER A 411 50.23 -28.83 -14.98
CA SER A 411 50.25 -30.29 -14.89
C SER A 411 51.54 -30.82 -15.49
N ARG A 412 52.35 -31.49 -14.65
CA ARG A 412 53.55 -32.20 -15.09
C ARG A 412 53.25 -33.37 -16.00
#